data_AF-A0A3E1QDT8-F1
#
_entry.id   AF-A0A3E1QDT8-F1
#
_cell.length_a   1.000
_cell.length_b   1.000
_cell.length_c   1.000
_cell.angle_alpha   90.00
_cell.angle_beta   90.00
_cell.angle_gamma   90.00
#
_symmetry.space_group_name_H-M   'P 1'
#
loop_
_entity.id
_entity.type
_entity.pdbx_description
1 polymer ?
#
loop_
_entity_poly.entity_id
_entity_poly.type
_entity_poly.pdbx_seq_one_letter_code
_entity_poly.pdbx_strand_id
1 'polypeptide(L)'
;MKSDNSNLKRLEIAERLKKARELSGLSQAQVALKLNVQRPAISEIEAGRRKVSAEELIEFSKLYKVDSSWLLNEGDNSEITQGKLKFAARELSKMSEEDKNKLFELLNILPK
;
A
#
# COMPACT_ATOMS: atom_id res chain seq x y z
N MET A 1 -11.32 -4.04 20.94
CA MET A 1 -11.86 -3.12 19.91
C MET A 1 -10.83 -2.09 19.44
N LYS A 2 -10.28 -1.16 20.27
CA LYS A 2 -9.18 -0.27 19.81
C LYS A 2 -7.85 -1.00 19.56
N SER A 3 -7.59 -2.06 20.31
CA SER A 3 -6.41 -2.93 20.20
C SER A 3 -6.27 -3.61 18.84
N ASP A 4 -7.40 -4.05 18.28
CA ASP A 4 -7.43 -4.95 17.13
C ASP A 4 -7.19 -4.17 15.83
N ASN A 5 -7.76 -2.95 15.75
CA ASN A 5 -7.56 -2.06 14.61
C ASN A 5 -6.11 -1.51 14.55
N SER A 6 -5.52 -1.15 15.69
CA SER A 6 -4.11 -0.73 15.74
C SER A 6 -3.15 -1.86 15.32
N ASN A 7 -3.48 -3.11 15.63
CA ASN A 7 -2.68 -4.25 15.21
C ASN A 7 -2.76 -4.50 13.70
N LEU A 8 -3.97 -4.45 13.13
CA LEU A 8 -4.18 -4.56 11.68
C LEU A 8 -3.41 -3.48 10.92
N LYS A 9 -3.51 -2.22 11.35
CA LYS A 9 -2.79 -1.11 10.71
C LYS A 9 -1.27 -1.30 10.74
N ARG A 10 -0.72 -1.82 11.84
CA ARG A 10 0.70 -2.15 11.94
C ARG A 10 1.12 -3.24 10.95
N LEU A 11 0.31 -4.27 10.77
CA LEU A 11 0.59 -5.35 9.81
C LEU A 11 0.58 -4.84 8.36
N GLU A 12 -0.37 -3.95 8.02
CA GLU A 12 -0.40 -3.31 6.70
C GLU A 12 0.87 -2.48 6.41
N ILE A 13 1.31 -1.67 7.39
CA ILE A 13 2.55 -0.87 7.27
C ILE A 13 3.76 -1.81 7.10
N ALA A 14 3.83 -2.89 7.88
CA ALA A 14 4.89 -3.89 7.79
C ALA A 14 4.96 -4.53 6.39
N GLU A 15 3.81 -4.92 5.84
CA GLU A 15 3.72 -5.48 4.49
C GLU A 15 4.15 -4.48 3.41
N ARG A 16 3.75 -3.21 3.54
CA ARG A 16 4.17 -2.16 2.59
C ARG A 16 5.66 -1.87 2.65
N LEU A 17 6.26 -1.85 3.84
CA LEU A 17 7.70 -1.71 4.00
C LEU A 17 8.45 -2.86 3.32
N LYS A 18 7.98 -4.11 3.51
CA LYS A 18 8.53 -5.28 2.84
C LYS A 18 8.42 -5.15 1.32
N LYS A 19 7.26 -4.78 0.80
CA LYS A 19 7.01 -4.59 -0.64
C LYS A 19 7.89 -3.49 -1.23
N ALA A 20 8.01 -2.34 -0.56
CA ALA A 20 8.87 -1.25 -1.01
C ALA A 20 10.35 -1.67 -1.06
N ARG A 21 10.81 -2.45 -0.07
CA ARG A 21 12.16 -3.03 -0.06
C ARG A 21 12.40 -3.93 -1.28
N GLU A 22 11.46 -4.84 -1.55
CA GLU A 22 11.55 -5.80 -2.65
C GLU A 22 11.54 -5.09 -4.02
N LEU A 23 10.67 -4.10 -4.20
CA LEU A 23 10.64 -3.25 -5.41
C LEU A 23 11.92 -2.43 -5.59
N SER A 24 12.59 -2.09 -4.50
CA SER A 24 13.89 -1.41 -4.53
C SER A 24 15.06 -2.37 -4.79
N GLY A 25 14.82 -3.68 -4.91
CA GLY A 25 15.85 -4.69 -5.15
C GLY A 25 16.80 -4.90 -3.97
N LEU A 26 16.40 -4.53 -2.75
CA LEU A 26 17.26 -4.61 -1.56
C LEU A 26 16.95 -5.85 -0.72
N SER A 27 18.01 -6.49 -0.22
CA SER A 27 17.89 -7.48 0.85
C SER A 27 17.70 -6.81 2.21
N GLN A 28 17.09 -7.51 3.18
CA GLN A 28 16.96 -7.00 4.55
C GLN A 28 18.33 -6.65 5.18
N ALA A 29 19.39 -7.39 4.82
CA ALA A 29 20.74 -7.11 5.28
C ALA A 29 21.27 -5.77 4.75
N GLN A 30 21.06 -5.47 3.47
CA GLN A 30 21.47 -4.20 2.87
C GLN A 30 20.71 -3.02 3.47
N VAL A 31 19.41 -3.17 3.74
CA VAL A 31 18.61 -2.14 4.42
C VAL A 31 19.14 -1.89 5.83
N ALA A 32 19.37 -2.95 6.60
CA ALA A 32 19.89 -2.83 7.96
C ALA A 32 21.23 -2.07 8.00
N LEU A 33 22.14 -2.38 7.07
CA LEU A 33 23.41 -1.67 6.92
C LEU A 33 23.21 -0.20 6.54
N LYS A 34 22.31 0.10 5.58
CA LYS A 34 22.06 1.47 5.09
C LYS A 34 21.39 2.36 6.14
N LEU A 35 20.56 1.79 7.00
CA LEU A 35 19.88 2.50 8.10
C LEU A 35 20.64 2.41 9.42
N ASN A 36 21.82 1.77 9.45
CA ASN A 36 22.62 1.57 10.66
C ASN A 36 21.82 0.90 11.81
N VAL A 37 21.00 -0.09 11.47
CA VAL A 37 20.23 -0.89 12.43
C VAL A 37 20.65 -2.36 12.40
N GLN A 38 20.31 -3.09 13.46
CA GLN A 38 20.58 -4.52 13.54
C GLN A 38 19.71 -5.28 12.53
N ARG A 39 20.27 -6.30 11.86
CA ARG A 39 19.52 -7.11 10.86
C ARG A 39 18.19 -7.66 11.37
N PRO A 40 18.08 -8.17 12.63
CA PRO A 40 16.80 -8.60 13.17
C PRO A 40 15.74 -7.50 13.19
N ALA A 41 16.11 -6.22 13.34
CA ALA A 41 15.16 -5.12 13.37
C ALA A 41 14.32 -5.07 12.08
N ILE A 42 14.95 -5.21 10.91
CA ILE A 42 14.24 -5.20 9.62
C ILE A 42 13.27 -6.38 9.52
N SER A 43 13.71 -7.59 9.89
CA SER A 43 12.83 -8.76 9.84
C SER A 43 11.67 -8.68 10.83
N GLU A 44 11.89 -8.14 12.03
CA GLU A 44 10.84 -7.96 13.04
C GLU A 44 9.83 -6.89 12.62
N ILE A 45 10.30 -5.83 11.96
CA ILE A 45 9.46 -4.77 11.38
C ILE A 45 8.60 -5.33 10.26
N GLU A 46 9.18 -6.01 9.28
CA GLU A 46 8.45 -6.58 8.14
C GLU A 46 7.48 -7.70 8.54
N ALA A 47 7.69 -8.32 9.71
CA ALA A 47 6.76 -9.28 10.29
C ALA A 47 5.70 -8.63 11.22
N GLY A 48 5.72 -7.31 11.40
CA GLY A 48 4.81 -6.57 12.28
C GLY A 48 4.98 -6.83 13.78
N ARG A 49 6.05 -7.53 14.18
CA ARG A 49 6.39 -7.81 15.59
C ARG A 49 6.99 -6.59 16.27
N ARG A 50 7.75 -5.78 15.53
CA ARG A 50 8.32 -4.51 15.99
C ARG A 50 7.58 -3.32 15.36
N LYS A 51 7.30 -2.30 16.18
CA LYS A 51 6.78 -1.01 15.70
C LYS A 51 7.88 -0.20 15.02
N VAL A 52 7.48 0.62 14.06
CA VAL A 52 8.36 1.56 13.36
C VAL A 52 8.06 2.97 13.87
N SER A 53 9.09 3.75 14.17
CA SER A 53 8.93 5.16 14.53
C SER A 53 8.63 6.03 13.31
N ALA A 54 8.20 7.27 13.53
CA ALA A 54 7.98 8.21 12.42
C ALA A 54 9.30 8.55 11.71
N GLU A 55 10.39 8.68 12.46
CA GLU A 55 11.73 8.93 11.97
C GLU A 55 12.22 7.76 11.10
N GLU A 56 12.10 6.51 11.59
CA GLU A 56 12.44 5.31 10.82
C GLU A 56 11.61 5.24 9.51
N LEU A 57 10.30 5.57 9.55
CA LEU A 57 9.45 5.61 8.36
C LEU A 57 9.93 6.62 7.30
N ILE A 58 10.41 7.79 7.72
CA ILE A 58 10.98 8.80 6.82
C ILE A 58 12.29 8.31 6.21
N GLU A 59 13.10 7.56 6.96
CA GLU A 59 14.32 6.96 6.43
C GLU A 59 14.01 5.85 5.42
N PHE A 60 13.02 4.99 5.71
CA PHE A 60 12.55 3.96 4.78
C PHE A 60 11.99 4.58 3.50
N SER A 61 11.19 5.64 3.59
CA SER A 61 10.59 6.29 2.42
C SER A 61 11.68 6.86 1.49
N LYS A 62 12.70 7.51 2.05
CA LYS A 62 13.87 8.00 1.32
C LYS A 62 14.67 6.85 0.70
N LEU A 63 14.95 5.80 1.48
CA LEU A 63 15.75 4.67 1.02
C LEU A 63 15.08 3.92 -0.13
N TYR A 64 13.77 3.71 -0.05
CA TYR A 64 12.99 3.00 -1.06
C TYR A 64 12.45 3.90 -2.18
N LYS A 65 12.67 5.22 -2.09
CA LYS A 65 12.17 6.22 -3.04
C LYS A 65 10.65 6.16 -3.23
N VAL A 66 9.92 5.99 -2.12
CA VAL A 66 8.46 6.01 -2.07
C VAL A 66 7.97 7.11 -1.15
N ASP A 67 6.72 7.54 -1.32
CA ASP A 67 6.11 8.52 -0.42
C ASP A 67 5.78 7.88 0.94
N SER A 68 5.95 8.60 2.04
CA SER A 68 5.62 8.10 3.39
C SER A 68 4.12 7.80 3.55
N SER A 69 3.24 8.57 2.92
CA SER A 69 1.79 8.31 2.90
C SER A 69 1.45 6.99 2.20
N TRP A 70 2.26 6.57 1.23
CA TRP A 70 2.13 5.27 0.60
C TRP A 70 2.46 4.17 1.60
N LEU A 71 3.56 4.27 2.35
CA LEU A 71 3.91 3.30 3.41
C LEU A 71 2.84 3.21 4.50
N LEU A 72 2.20 4.34 4.82
CA LEU A 72 1.14 4.43 5.83
C LEU A 72 -0.22 3.93 5.36
N ASN A 73 -0.36 3.50 4.11
CA ASN A 73 -1.65 3.13 3.54
C ASN A 73 -2.68 4.26 3.62
N GLU A 74 -2.26 5.50 3.36
CA GLU A 74 -3.13 6.68 3.30
C GLU A 74 -3.58 6.99 1.85
N GLY A 75 -2.86 6.46 0.85
CA GLY A 75 -3.21 6.56 -0.57
C GLY A 75 -4.20 5.50 -1.08
N ASP A 76 -4.35 4.39 -0.34
CA ASP A 76 -5.38 3.37 -0.56
C ASP A 76 -6.57 3.65 0.35
N ASN A 77 -6.97 4.92 0.39
CA ASN A 77 -8.23 5.29 0.98
C ASN A 77 -9.29 4.57 0.15
N SER A 78 -9.85 3.51 0.73
CA SER A 78 -11.10 2.92 0.28
C SER A 78 -12.15 4.00 0.00
N GLU A 79 -12.08 5.18 0.63
CA GLU A 79 -12.87 6.37 0.30
C GLU A 79 -12.54 7.03 -1.05
N ILE A 80 -11.28 7.13 -1.48
CA ILE A 80 -10.91 7.64 -2.81
C ILE A 80 -11.34 6.62 -3.88
N THR A 81 -11.13 5.33 -3.64
CA THR A 81 -11.55 4.26 -4.54
C THR A 81 -13.08 4.16 -4.60
N GLN A 82 -13.78 4.29 -3.47
CA GLN A 82 -15.24 4.38 -3.41
C GLN A 82 -15.76 5.68 -4.03
N GLY A 83 -15.06 6.80 -3.89
CA GLY A 83 -15.40 8.07 -4.53
C GLY A 83 -15.32 7.97 -6.05
N LYS A 84 -14.23 7.40 -6.58
CA LYS A 84 -14.07 7.10 -8.00
C LYS A 84 -15.10 6.09 -8.50
N LEU A 85 -15.40 5.05 -7.72
CA LEU A 85 -16.40 4.04 -8.08
C LEU A 85 -17.82 4.61 -8.08
N LYS A 86 -18.18 5.44 -7.08
CA LYS A 86 -19.48 6.14 -7.03
C LYS A 86 -19.63 7.13 -8.18
N PHE A 87 -18.56 7.84 -8.51
CA PHE A 87 -18.53 8.72 -9.67
C PHE A 87 -18.73 7.93 -10.97
N ALA A 88 -17.97 6.85 -11.16
CA ALA A 88 -18.12 5.97 -12.31
C ALA A 88 -19.55 5.40 -12.41
N ALA A 89 -20.12 4.93 -11.31
CA ALA A 89 -21.49 4.42 -11.26
C ALA A 89 -22.53 5.48 -11.69
N ARG A 90 -22.32 6.75 -11.31
CA ARG A 90 -23.21 7.86 -11.69
C ARG A 90 -23.10 8.19 -13.17
N GLU A 91 -21.89 8.20 -13.73
CA GLU A 91 -21.73 8.44 -15.18
C GLU A 91 -22.26 7.27 -16.00
N LEU A 92 -22.03 6.03 -15.55
CA LEU A 92 -22.61 4.83 -16.14
C LEU A 92 -24.15 4.90 -16.15
N SER A 93 -24.79 5.37 -15.08
CA SER A 93 -26.25 5.49 -15.04
C SER A 93 -26.83 6.44 -16.10
N LYS A 94 -26.02 7.38 -16.61
CA LYS A 94 -26.41 8.33 -17.66
C LYS A 94 -26.11 7.83 -19.08
N MET A 95 -25.31 6.77 -19.22
CA MET A 95 -24.96 6.20 -20.51
C MET A 95 -26.13 5.40 -21.10
N SER A 96 -26.15 5.29 -22.43
CA SER A 96 -27.08 4.42 -23.16
C SER A 96 -26.81 2.95 -22.82
N GLU A 97 -27.83 2.09 -22.96
CA GLU A 97 -27.67 0.64 -22.76
C GLU A 97 -26.66 0.04 -23.76
N GLU A 98 -26.61 0.57 -24.98
CA GLU A 98 -25.65 0.14 -26.00
C GLU A 98 -24.19 0.43 -25.61
N ASP A 99 -23.93 1.61 -25.04
CA ASP A 99 -22.58 1.98 -24.61
C ASP A 99 -22.16 1.24 -23.34
N LYS A 100 -23.10 0.94 -22.45
CA LYS A 100 -22.84 0.07 -21.28
C LYS A 100 -22.43 -1.33 -21.72
N ASN A 101 -23.12 -1.92 -22.70
CA ASN A 101 -22.80 -3.26 -23.19
C ASN A 101 -21.40 -3.34 -23.82
N LYS A 102 -21.02 -2.35 -24.63
CA LYS A 102 -19.65 -2.26 -25.17
C LYS A 102 -18.60 -2.18 -24.08
N LEU A 103 -18.86 -1.41 -23.02
CA LEU A 103 -17.95 -1.31 -21.88
C LEU A 103 -17.80 -2.64 -21.14
N PHE A 104 -18.91 -3.38 -20.96
CA PHE A 104 -18.88 -4.72 -20.37
C PHE A 104 -18.02 -5.69 -21.18
N GLU A 105 -18.11 -5.65 -22.52
CA GLU A 105 -17.24 -6.46 -23.39
C GLU A 105 -15.77 -6.09 -23.21
N LEU A 106 -15.44 -4.80 -23.15
CA LEU A 106 -14.07 -4.34 -22.93
C LEU A 106 -13.51 -4.78 -21.57
N LEU A 107 -14.30 -4.72 -20.51
CA LEU A 107 -13.90 -5.15 -19.17
C LEU A 107 -13.57 -6.64 -19.11
N ASN A 108 -14.28 -7.48 -19.87
CA ASN A 108 -14.04 -8.92 -19.93
C ASN A 108 -12.71 -9.28 -20.62
N ILE A 109 -12.10 -8.35 -21.36
CA ILE A 109 -10.83 -8.55 -22.08
C ILE A 109 -9.63 -8.16 -21.21
N LEU A 110 -9.84 -7.43 -20.11
CA LEU A 110 -8.75 -7.04 -19.22
C LEU A 110 -8.22 -8.24 -18.42
N PRO A 111 -6.89 -8.44 -18.35
CA PRO A 111 -6.31 -9.49 -17.52
C PRO A 111 -6.59 -9.21 -16.03
N LYS A 112 -6.99 -10.25 -15.30
CA LYS A 112 -7.27 -10.20 -13.86
C LYS A 112 -5.98 -10.19 -13.04
#